data_AF-A0A2E7UVU8-F1
#
_entry.id   AF-A0A2E7UVU8-F1
#
_cell.length_a   1.000
_cell.length_b   1.000
_cell.length_c   1.000
_cell.angle_alpha   90.00
_cell.angle_beta   90.00
_cell.angle_gamma   90.00
#
_symmetry.space_group_name_H-M   'P 1'
#
loop_
_entity.id
_entity.type
_entity.pdbx_description
1 polymer ?
#
loop_
_entity_poly.entity_id
_entity_poly.type
_entity_poly.pdbx_seq_one_letter_code
_entity_poly.pdbx_strand_id
1 'polypeptide(L)'
;MLRALLAGAELSMIRDYVSPAFFDVMPPRQLTAEARALARARFRSSDPALRALSSSLPPELSLGDSGSLPLDEHARKQHGQRVLQLYFHQIYTQPTAFLDLRPECFAATEAHTSWSPGWLRITWEPGFIQAIRLLYRGFYTDDTPMFNTALSDLSLEPARDTFIRHFGGGDQRSVRFERAHFHQTFHHAFQACAQHEGRLQQNFISLGLMLGCLYAHLEPLDLALDVRAAHDTALATAMP
;
A
#
# COMPACT_ATOMS: atom_id res chain seq x y z
N MET A 1 19.40 -11.78 -16.19
CA MET A 1 18.57 -10.76 -16.89
C MET A 1 17.66 -9.99 -15.95
N LEU A 2 16.91 -10.62 -15.03
CA LEU A 2 16.09 -9.91 -14.02
C LEU A 2 16.91 -8.94 -13.13
N ARG A 3 18.10 -9.37 -12.65
CA ARG A 3 19.04 -8.50 -11.91
C ARG A 3 19.50 -7.26 -12.68
N ALA A 4 19.53 -7.30 -14.01
CA ALA A 4 19.96 -6.17 -14.85
C ALA A 4 18.79 -5.22 -15.15
N LEU A 5 17.55 -5.75 -15.25
CA LEU A 5 16.33 -4.93 -15.30
C LEU A 5 16.07 -4.21 -13.98
N LEU A 6 16.44 -4.82 -12.85
CA LEU A 6 16.34 -4.23 -11.50
C LEU A 6 17.47 -3.25 -11.14
N ALA A 7 18.42 -2.99 -12.06
CA ALA A 7 19.60 -2.17 -11.81
C ALA A 7 19.40 -0.66 -12.05
N GLY A 8 18.22 -0.25 -12.55
CA GLY A 8 17.84 1.16 -12.48
C GLY A 8 17.59 1.54 -11.02
N ALA A 9 18.08 2.70 -10.58
CA ALA A 9 17.96 3.22 -9.20
C ALA A 9 16.53 3.20 -8.61
N GLU A 10 15.54 3.07 -9.48
CA GLU A 10 14.11 3.04 -9.16
C GLU A 10 13.58 1.62 -8.88
N LEU A 11 14.19 0.59 -9.47
CA LEU A 11 13.81 -0.82 -9.26
C LEU A 11 14.67 -1.51 -8.19
N SER A 12 15.79 -0.91 -7.80
CA SER A 12 16.49 -1.30 -6.56
C SER A 12 15.59 -1.09 -5.33
N MET A 13 14.68 -0.10 -5.36
CA MET A 13 13.66 0.09 -4.33
C MET A 13 12.77 -1.15 -4.18
N ILE A 14 12.34 -1.78 -5.28
CA ILE A 14 11.58 -3.03 -5.23
C ILE A 14 12.39 -4.11 -4.51
N ARG A 15 13.71 -4.18 -4.72
CA ARG A 15 14.57 -5.16 -4.04
C ARG A 15 14.67 -4.90 -2.53
N ASP A 16 14.61 -3.64 -2.12
CA ASP A 16 14.74 -3.25 -0.71
C ASP A 16 13.40 -3.34 0.05
N TYR A 17 12.27 -3.36 -0.65
CA TYR A 17 10.91 -3.44 -0.07
C TYR A 17 10.19 -4.77 -0.32
N VAL A 18 10.65 -5.58 -1.29
CA VAL A 18 10.03 -6.85 -1.65
C VAL A 18 10.97 -8.00 -1.30
N SER A 19 10.49 -8.87 -0.41
CA SER A 19 11.18 -10.08 0.04
C SER A 19 11.70 -10.92 -1.15
N PRO A 20 12.93 -11.48 -1.09
CA PRO A 20 13.44 -12.35 -2.15
C PRO A 20 12.52 -13.52 -2.50
N ALA A 21 11.81 -14.09 -1.52
CA ALA A 21 10.86 -15.19 -1.72
C ALA A 21 9.66 -14.81 -2.61
N PHE A 22 9.39 -13.52 -2.75
CA PHE A 22 8.38 -13.02 -3.67
C PHE A 22 8.69 -13.39 -5.14
N PHE A 23 9.96 -13.37 -5.52
CA PHE A 23 10.36 -13.70 -6.89
C PHE A 23 10.23 -15.19 -7.20
N ASP A 24 10.14 -16.04 -6.17
CA ASP A 24 9.97 -17.49 -6.31
C ASP A 24 8.51 -17.87 -6.59
N VAL A 25 7.54 -17.06 -6.13
CA VAL A 25 6.09 -17.27 -6.33
C VAL A 25 5.49 -16.57 -7.54
N MET A 26 6.27 -15.70 -8.17
CA MET A 26 5.81 -14.93 -9.32
C MET A 26 6.32 -15.52 -10.64
N PRO A 27 5.42 -15.85 -11.58
CA PRO A 27 5.81 -16.26 -12.93
C PRO A 27 6.70 -15.19 -13.61
N PRO A 28 7.84 -15.57 -14.23
CA PRO A 28 8.75 -14.61 -14.88
C PRO A 28 8.08 -13.71 -15.91
N ARG A 29 7.06 -14.23 -16.61
CA ARG A 29 6.27 -13.46 -17.58
C ARG A 29 5.45 -12.35 -16.90
N GLN A 30 4.86 -12.63 -15.73
CA GLN A 30 4.11 -11.63 -14.97
C GLN A 30 5.04 -10.57 -14.39
N LEU A 31 6.21 -10.96 -13.86
CA LEU A 31 7.25 -10.01 -13.42
C LEU A 31 7.64 -9.04 -14.56
N THR A 32 7.86 -9.57 -15.77
CA THR A 32 8.18 -8.71 -16.93
C THR A 32 7.02 -7.84 -17.38
N ALA A 33 5.78 -8.34 -17.27
CA ALA A 33 4.58 -7.58 -17.63
C ALA A 33 4.36 -6.41 -16.65
N GLU A 34 4.48 -6.65 -15.35
CA GLU A 34 4.38 -5.61 -14.32
C GLU A 34 5.52 -4.60 -14.40
N ALA A 35 6.76 -5.04 -14.57
CA ALA A 35 7.89 -4.11 -14.74
C ALA A 35 7.68 -3.20 -15.98
N ARG A 36 7.16 -3.74 -17.08
CA ARG A 36 6.79 -2.94 -18.26
C ARG A 36 5.61 -2.02 -18.00
N ALA A 37 4.61 -2.47 -17.24
CA ALA A 37 3.46 -1.65 -16.85
C ALA A 37 3.93 -0.45 -16.01
N LEU A 38 4.74 -0.69 -14.98
CA LEU A 38 5.33 0.36 -14.13
C LEU A 38 6.20 1.34 -14.93
N ALA A 39 7.05 0.83 -15.83
CA ALA A 39 7.88 1.68 -16.69
C ALA A 39 7.06 2.57 -17.64
N ARG A 40 5.88 2.12 -18.07
CA ARG A 40 4.94 2.87 -18.91
C ARG A 40 3.98 3.75 -18.12
N ALA A 41 3.78 3.44 -16.85
CA ALA A 41 2.86 4.14 -15.97
C ALA A 41 3.46 5.43 -15.36
N ARG A 42 4.48 6.01 -16.01
CA ARG A 42 4.91 7.38 -15.73
C ARG A 42 3.77 8.32 -16.09
N PHE A 43 3.22 9.04 -15.12
CA PHE A 43 2.20 10.06 -15.40
C PHE A 43 2.81 11.46 -15.47
N ARG A 44 2.05 12.39 -16.07
CA ARG A 44 2.35 13.83 -16.07
C ARG A 44 1.41 14.52 -15.09
N SER A 45 1.77 15.70 -14.59
CA SER A 45 0.92 16.50 -13.68
C SER A 45 -0.51 16.76 -14.20
N SER A 46 -0.74 16.63 -15.51
CA SER A 46 -2.05 16.73 -16.15
C SER A 46 -2.87 15.43 -16.19
N ASP A 47 -2.49 14.37 -15.48
CA ASP A 47 -3.15 13.06 -15.53
C ASP A 47 -4.60 13.16 -14.99
N PRO A 48 -5.61 12.70 -15.76
CA PRO A 48 -7.00 12.68 -15.31
C PRO A 48 -7.23 11.93 -14.00
N ALA A 49 -6.47 10.86 -13.74
CA ALA A 49 -6.58 10.10 -12.49
C ALA A 49 -6.11 10.93 -11.28
N LEU A 50 -5.11 11.78 -11.47
CA LEU A 50 -4.64 12.68 -10.42
C LEU A 50 -5.69 13.74 -10.10
N ARG A 51 -6.36 14.28 -11.13
CA ARG A 51 -7.47 15.22 -10.93
C ARG A 51 -8.64 14.57 -10.20
N ALA A 52 -9.06 13.38 -10.62
CA ALA A 52 -10.15 12.63 -9.96
C ALA A 52 -9.83 12.33 -8.48
N LEU A 53 -8.58 11.91 -8.21
CA LEU A 53 -8.12 11.73 -6.84
C LEU A 53 -8.16 13.05 -6.06
N SER A 54 -7.63 14.14 -6.62
CA SER A 54 -7.59 15.45 -5.95
C SER A 54 -8.97 15.97 -5.55
N SER A 55 -10.01 15.73 -6.37
CA SER A 55 -11.37 16.17 -6.08
C SER A 55 -12.07 15.35 -5.00
N SER A 56 -11.48 14.23 -4.60
CA SER A 56 -12.04 13.31 -3.61
C SER A 56 -11.18 13.18 -2.35
N LEU A 57 -10.04 13.87 -2.27
CA LEU A 57 -9.15 13.78 -1.11
C LEU A 57 -9.89 14.24 0.17
N PRO A 58 -9.57 13.63 1.32
CA PRO A 58 -9.98 14.17 2.62
C PRO A 58 -9.58 15.64 2.77
N PRO A 59 -10.36 16.48 3.46
CA PRO A 59 -10.17 17.92 3.50
C PRO A 59 -8.82 18.35 4.11
N GLU A 60 -8.21 17.54 4.97
CA GLU A 60 -6.90 17.77 5.58
C GLU A 60 -5.72 17.34 4.69
N LEU A 61 -6.01 16.84 3.49
CA LEU A 61 -5.05 16.43 2.46
C LEU A 61 -5.24 17.27 1.20
N SER A 62 -4.15 17.77 0.65
CA SER A 62 -4.18 18.43 -0.66
C SER A 62 -3.02 18.01 -1.54
N LEU A 63 -3.20 18.17 -2.85
CA LEU A 63 -2.05 18.16 -3.76
C LEU A 63 -1.28 19.48 -3.60
N GLY A 64 0.04 19.41 -3.66
CA GLY A 64 0.87 20.62 -3.63
C GLY A 64 2.33 20.36 -3.33
N ASP A 65 3.09 21.45 -3.34
CA ASP A 65 4.53 21.39 -3.14
C ASP A 65 4.92 20.97 -1.72
N SER A 66 6.12 20.41 -1.66
CA SER A 66 6.82 19.98 -0.46
C SER A 66 7.51 21.18 0.22
N GLY A 67 7.12 21.48 1.47
CA GLY A 67 7.90 22.27 2.42
C GLY A 67 7.57 21.86 3.86
N SER A 68 8.55 21.40 4.64
CA SER A 68 8.33 20.99 6.04
C SER A 68 8.59 22.13 7.01
N LEU A 69 7.66 22.35 7.94
CA LEU A 69 7.98 22.99 9.21
C LEU A 69 8.36 21.91 10.23
N PRO A 70 9.16 22.23 11.27
CA PRO A 70 9.35 21.33 12.40
C PRO A 70 7.98 20.98 12.99
N LEU A 71 7.66 19.69 13.04
CA LEU A 71 6.41 19.21 13.63
C LEU A 71 6.66 18.79 15.07
N ASP A 72 5.77 19.20 15.96
CA ASP A 72 5.69 18.61 17.29
C ASP A 72 5.15 17.17 17.20
N GLU A 73 5.15 16.45 18.33
CA GLU A 73 4.72 15.05 18.36
C GLU A 73 3.26 14.88 17.88
N HIS A 74 2.38 15.81 18.27
CA HIS A 74 0.97 15.76 17.89
C HIS A 74 0.81 15.90 16.37
N ALA A 75 1.46 16.89 15.77
CA ALA A 75 1.42 17.15 14.35
C ALA A 75 2.05 16.01 13.53
N ARG A 76 3.15 15.40 14.01
CA ARG A 76 3.70 14.18 13.38
C ARG A 76 2.71 13.02 13.42
N LYS A 77 1.98 12.84 14.53
CA LYS A 77 0.95 11.80 14.64
C LYS A 77 -0.19 12.05 13.65
N GLN A 78 -0.69 13.29 13.57
CA GLN A 78 -1.73 13.66 12.60
C GLN A 78 -1.26 13.48 11.16
N HIS A 79 0.00 13.83 10.88
CA HIS A 79 0.60 13.60 9.57
C HIS A 79 0.62 12.10 9.21
N GLY A 80 1.13 11.24 10.10
CA GLY A 80 1.11 9.79 9.89
C GLY A 80 -0.31 9.23 9.69
N GLN A 81 -1.29 9.74 10.45
CA GLN A 81 -2.69 9.38 10.29
C GLN A 81 -3.24 9.77 8.91
N ARG A 82 -2.92 10.97 8.41
CA ARG A 82 -3.33 11.45 7.08
C ARG A 82 -2.68 10.64 5.96
N VAL A 83 -1.43 10.21 6.11
CA VAL A 83 -0.78 9.31 5.13
C VAL A 83 -1.48 7.95 5.07
N LEU A 84 -1.89 7.38 6.22
CA LEU A 84 -2.71 6.17 6.26
C LEU A 84 -4.08 6.36 5.61
N GLN A 85 -4.74 7.49 5.88
CA GLN A 85 -6.02 7.83 5.24
C GLN A 85 -5.87 7.92 3.72
N LEU A 86 -4.80 8.56 3.22
CA LEU A 86 -4.52 8.61 1.79
C LEU A 86 -4.32 7.22 1.19
N TYR A 87 -3.60 6.33 1.88
CA TYR A 87 -3.41 4.94 1.44
C TYR A 87 -4.76 4.23 1.24
N PHE A 88 -5.61 4.20 2.27
CA PHE A 88 -6.91 3.54 2.17
C PHE A 88 -7.87 4.24 1.20
N HIS A 89 -7.84 5.58 1.16
CA HIS A 89 -8.66 6.36 0.23
C HIS A 89 -8.39 5.96 -1.22
N GLN A 90 -7.12 5.81 -1.60
CA GLN A 90 -6.75 5.34 -2.94
C GLN A 90 -7.22 3.91 -3.21
N ILE A 91 -7.15 3.01 -2.23
CA ILE A 91 -7.63 1.63 -2.36
C ILE A 91 -9.13 1.58 -2.58
N TYR A 92 -9.93 2.33 -1.80
CA TYR A 92 -11.39 2.22 -1.82
C TYR A 92 -12.07 3.06 -2.89
N THR A 93 -11.56 4.26 -3.21
CA THR A 93 -12.31 5.21 -4.05
C THR A 93 -11.86 5.25 -5.51
N GLN A 94 -10.68 4.73 -5.83
CA GLN A 94 -10.10 4.87 -7.17
C GLN A 94 -9.77 3.52 -7.81
N PRO A 95 -9.92 3.39 -9.15
CA PRO A 95 -9.38 2.26 -9.90
C PRO A 95 -7.88 2.41 -10.16
N THR A 96 -7.31 3.60 -9.91
CA THR A 96 -5.90 3.93 -10.10
C THR A 96 -5.31 4.45 -8.80
N ALA A 97 -4.10 4.01 -8.46
CA ALA A 97 -3.36 4.48 -7.30
C ALA A 97 -1.99 5.02 -7.71
N PHE A 98 -1.48 5.96 -6.91
CA PHE A 98 -0.13 6.49 -7.00
C PHE A 98 0.72 5.80 -5.95
N LEU A 99 1.80 5.17 -6.39
CA LEU A 99 2.54 4.20 -5.58
C LEU A 99 3.55 4.84 -4.62
N ASP A 100 3.94 6.07 -4.90
CA ASP A 100 4.96 6.77 -4.13
C ASP A 100 4.35 7.47 -2.91
N LEU A 101 4.52 6.83 -1.75
CA LEU A 101 4.10 7.33 -0.45
C LEU A 101 5.29 7.67 0.47
N ARG A 102 6.50 7.76 -0.08
CA ARG A 102 7.70 8.04 0.73
C ARG A 102 7.66 9.44 1.34
N PRO A 103 8.36 9.71 2.46
CA PRO A 103 8.38 11.02 3.12
C PRO A 103 8.67 12.20 2.20
N GLU A 104 9.53 12.02 1.19
CA GLU A 104 9.96 13.10 0.29
C GLU A 104 8.82 13.62 -0.60
N CYS A 105 7.76 12.83 -0.76
CA CYS A 105 6.54 13.23 -1.48
C CYS A 105 5.61 14.08 -0.63
N PHE A 106 5.90 14.31 0.65
CA PHE A 106 4.99 14.99 1.55
C PHE A 106 5.59 16.23 2.18
N ALA A 107 4.68 17.11 2.53
CA ALA A 107 4.93 18.16 3.49
C ALA A 107 3.76 18.28 4.44
N ALA A 108 4.03 18.77 5.63
CA ALA A 108 3.05 18.85 6.68
C ALA A 108 3.23 20.09 7.54
N THR A 109 2.09 20.55 8.04
CA THR A 109 1.93 21.50 9.11
C THR A 109 1.07 20.83 10.20
N GLU A 110 0.81 21.52 11.31
CA GLU A 110 -0.10 21.01 12.35
C GLU A 110 -1.49 20.67 11.79
N ALA A 111 -2.04 21.58 10.98
CA ALA A 111 -3.40 21.47 10.47
C ALA A 111 -3.52 20.65 9.17
N HIS A 112 -2.46 20.55 8.37
CA HIS A 112 -2.58 20.10 6.97
C HIS A 112 -1.43 19.21 6.51
N THR A 113 -1.69 18.33 5.54
CA THR A 113 -0.66 17.55 4.84
C THR A 113 -0.80 17.74 3.33
N SER A 114 0.25 18.29 2.70
CA SER A 114 0.36 18.33 1.25
C SER A 114 1.09 17.09 0.74
N TRP A 115 0.63 16.59 -0.40
CA TRP A 115 1.20 15.45 -1.07
C TRP A 115 1.48 15.78 -2.54
N SER A 116 2.72 15.53 -2.94
CA SER A 116 3.18 15.59 -4.32
C SER A 116 3.49 14.17 -4.77
N PRO A 117 2.54 13.47 -5.43
CA PRO A 117 2.77 12.09 -5.83
C PRO A 117 3.98 11.99 -6.75
N GLY A 118 4.88 11.06 -6.43
CA GLY A 118 5.95 10.66 -7.34
C GLY A 118 5.38 10.09 -8.64
N TRP A 119 6.22 9.84 -9.63
CA TRP A 119 5.82 9.61 -11.02
C TRP A 119 5.19 8.25 -11.33
N LEU A 120 5.10 7.34 -10.36
CA LEU A 120 4.59 5.99 -10.54
C LEU A 120 3.10 5.89 -10.19
N ARG A 121 2.29 5.42 -11.14
CA ARG A 121 0.91 5.01 -10.90
C ARG A 121 0.65 3.57 -11.31
N ILE A 122 -0.46 3.02 -10.86
CA ILE A 122 -1.00 1.73 -11.32
C ILE A 122 -2.50 1.87 -11.54
N THR A 123 -3.01 1.23 -12.58
CA THR A 123 -4.45 0.95 -12.70
C THR A 123 -4.62 -0.51 -12.30
N TRP A 124 -5.41 -0.74 -11.25
CA TRP A 124 -5.59 -2.07 -10.70
C TRP A 124 -6.43 -2.95 -11.63
N GLU A 125 -6.13 -4.24 -11.66
CA GLU A 125 -7.07 -5.22 -12.21
C GLU A 125 -8.34 -5.23 -11.33
N PRO A 126 -9.55 -5.14 -11.92
CA PRO A 126 -10.80 -5.05 -11.16
C PRO A 126 -11.03 -6.16 -10.13
N GLY A 127 -10.74 -7.42 -10.47
CA GLY A 127 -10.85 -8.55 -9.55
C GLY A 127 -9.89 -8.44 -8.37
N PHE A 128 -8.63 -8.12 -8.64
CA PHE A 128 -7.58 -7.92 -7.65
C PHE A 128 -7.96 -6.85 -6.64
N ILE A 129 -8.30 -5.63 -7.09
CA ILE A 129 -8.61 -4.54 -6.16
C ILE A 129 -9.88 -4.82 -5.36
N GLN A 130 -10.87 -5.48 -5.96
CA GLN A 130 -12.08 -5.86 -5.27
C GLN A 130 -11.79 -6.87 -4.16
N ALA A 131 -10.96 -7.88 -4.44
CA ALA A 131 -10.55 -8.85 -3.43
C ALA A 131 -9.72 -8.19 -2.31
N ILE A 132 -8.82 -7.25 -2.61
CA ILE A 132 -8.10 -6.47 -1.59
C ILE A 132 -9.05 -5.66 -0.70
N ARG A 133 -10.07 -5.01 -1.27
CA ARG A 133 -11.08 -4.25 -0.49
C ARG A 133 -11.88 -5.16 0.44
N LEU A 134 -12.26 -6.35 -0.04
CA LEU A 134 -12.97 -7.36 0.75
C LEU A 134 -12.06 -7.96 1.83
N LEU A 135 -10.77 -8.15 1.54
CA LEU A 135 -9.78 -8.62 2.51
C LEU A 135 -9.68 -7.64 3.68
N TYR A 136 -9.49 -6.34 3.40
CA TYR A 136 -9.44 -5.32 4.44
C TYR A 136 -10.76 -5.20 5.20
N ARG A 137 -11.92 -5.15 4.51
CA ARG A 137 -13.22 -5.11 5.18
C ARG A 137 -13.41 -6.30 6.09
N GLY A 138 -13.22 -7.51 5.57
CA GLY A 138 -13.38 -8.76 6.30
C GLY A 138 -12.51 -8.79 7.56
N PHE A 139 -11.29 -8.28 7.48
CA PHE A 139 -10.41 -8.15 8.64
C PHE A 139 -10.93 -7.13 9.67
N TYR A 140 -11.18 -5.87 9.27
CA TYR A 140 -11.50 -4.79 10.22
C TYR A 140 -12.94 -4.84 10.77
N THR A 141 -13.84 -5.58 10.13
CA THR A 141 -15.21 -5.82 10.61
C THR A 141 -15.40 -7.19 11.25
N ASP A 142 -14.31 -7.93 11.50
CA ASP A 142 -14.33 -9.29 12.05
C ASP A 142 -15.19 -10.28 11.23
N ASP A 143 -15.41 -10.00 9.94
CA ASP A 143 -16.15 -10.86 9.02
C ASP A 143 -15.20 -11.92 8.43
N THR A 144 -15.00 -12.98 9.21
CA THR A 144 -14.11 -14.10 8.86
C THR A 144 -14.49 -14.77 7.53
N PRO A 145 -15.78 -15.03 7.21
CA PRO A 145 -16.18 -15.51 5.89
C PRO A 145 -15.74 -14.59 4.74
N MET A 146 -15.96 -13.28 4.86
CA MET A 146 -15.52 -12.32 3.84
C MET A 146 -13.99 -12.32 3.68
N PHE A 147 -13.26 -12.33 4.81
CA PHE A 147 -11.81 -12.38 4.82
C PHE A 147 -11.26 -13.64 4.12
N ASN A 148 -11.83 -14.82 4.43
CA ASN A 148 -11.40 -16.09 3.83
C ASN A 148 -11.71 -16.17 2.33
N THR A 149 -12.89 -15.69 1.91
CA THR A 149 -13.24 -15.63 0.48
C THR A 149 -12.28 -14.71 -0.27
N ALA A 150 -11.98 -13.53 0.28
CA ALA A 150 -11.03 -12.60 -0.33
C ALA A 150 -9.61 -13.16 -0.43
N LEU A 151 -9.14 -13.89 0.59
CA LEU A 151 -7.86 -14.62 0.50
C LEU A 151 -7.89 -15.65 -0.63
N SER A 152 -9.03 -16.32 -0.84
CA SER A 152 -9.18 -17.30 -1.91
C SER A 152 -9.17 -16.68 -3.30
N ASP A 153 -9.90 -15.59 -3.46
CA ASP A 153 -9.90 -14.80 -4.69
C ASP A 153 -8.51 -14.28 -5.05
N LEU A 154 -7.63 -14.08 -4.06
CA LEU A 154 -6.24 -13.66 -4.24
C LEU A 154 -5.22 -14.81 -4.33
N SER A 155 -5.66 -16.07 -4.17
CA SER A 155 -4.79 -17.25 -4.09
C SER A 155 -3.78 -17.18 -2.92
N LEU A 156 -4.22 -16.66 -1.77
CA LEU A 156 -3.44 -16.44 -0.56
C LEU A 156 -3.90 -17.31 0.63
N GLU A 157 -4.79 -18.28 0.44
CA GLU A 157 -5.28 -19.17 1.50
C GLU A 157 -4.16 -19.86 2.28
N PRO A 158 -3.08 -20.37 1.64
CA PRO A 158 -1.96 -20.98 2.37
C PRO A 158 -1.29 -20.02 3.36
N ALA A 159 -1.38 -18.71 3.10
CA ALA A 159 -0.79 -17.67 3.91
C ALA A 159 -1.76 -17.06 4.95
N ARG A 160 -2.97 -17.59 5.11
CA ARG A 160 -4.03 -17.03 5.98
C ARG A 160 -3.53 -16.63 7.36
N ASP A 161 -2.91 -17.56 8.08
CA ASP A 161 -2.48 -17.32 9.46
C ASP A 161 -1.33 -16.31 9.52
N THR A 162 -0.54 -16.22 8.45
CA THR A 162 0.50 -15.20 8.31
C THR A 162 -0.10 -13.83 8.09
N PHE A 163 -1.17 -13.71 7.28
CA PHE A 163 -1.88 -12.44 7.10
C PHE A 163 -2.59 -12.00 8.38
N ILE A 164 -3.24 -12.90 9.12
CA ILE A 164 -3.82 -12.57 10.43
C ILE A 164 -2.74 -12.04 11.38
N ARG A 165 -1.56 -12.68 11.41
CA ARG A 165 -0.43 -12.19 12.21
C ARG A 165 0.10 -10.85 11.72
N HIS A 166 0.16 -10.65 10.39
CA HIS A 166 0.64 -9.43 9.76
C HIS A 166 -0.26 -8.23 10.07
N PHE A 167 -1.57 -8.41 9.92
CA PHE A 167 -2.53 -7.39 10.33
C PHE A 167 -2.51 -7.15 11.84
N GLY A 168 -2.03 -8.13 12.62
CA GLY A 168 -1.86 -8.01 14.06
C GLY A 168 -3.10 -8.42 14.84
N GLY A 169 -2.92 -8.66 16.13
CA GLY A 169 -4.03 -8.87 17.06
C GLY A 169 -4.61 -7.56 17.59
N GLY A 170 -5.86 -7.58 18.04
CA GLY A 170 -6.55 -6.40 18.60
C GLY A 170 -7.29 -5.57 17.55
N ASP A 171 -7.79 -4.41 17.97
CA ASP A 171 -8.68 -3.57 17.16
C ASP A 171 -7.95 -2.62 16.19
N GLN A 172 -6.62 -2.75 16.07
CA GLN A 172 -5.75 -1.94 15.20
C GLN A 172 -5.86 -0.42 15.41
N ARG A 173 -6.24 0.02 16.62
CA ARG A 173 -6.28 1.44 16.99
C ARG A 173 -4.95 2.02 17.47
N SER A 174 -3.95 1.16 17.68
CA SER A 174 -2.64 1.55 18.20
C SER A 174 -1.55 0.66 17.58
N VAL A 175 -1.16 1.00 16.36
CA VAL A 175 -0.18 0.23 15.57
C VAL A 175 1.12 1.01 15.43
N ARG A 176 2.25 0.37 15.76
CA ARG A 176 3.59 0.85 15.43
C ARG A 176 4.07 0.12 14.18
N PHE A 177 4.67 0.86 13.25
CA PHE A 177 5.11 0.32 11.98
C PHE A 177 6.57 -0.14 12.10
N GLU A 178 6.81 -1.40 11.73
CA GLU A 178 8.14 -2.00 11.75
C GLU A 178 8.40 -2.68 10.40
N ARG A 179 9.37 -2.17 9.64
CA ARG A 179 9.72 -2.70 8.32
C ARG A 179 10.26 -4.12 8.41
N ALA A 180 11.03 -4.41 9.45
CA ALA A 180 11.58 -5.74 9.69
C ALA A 180 10.45 -6.77 9.87
N HIS A 181 9.44 -6.44 10.68
CA HIS A 181 8.26 -7.28 10.88
C HIS A 181 7.47 -7.46 9.58
N PHE A 182 7.19 -6.37 8.85
CA PHE A 182 6.51 -6.40 7.55
C PHE A 182 7.24 -7.30 6.54
N HIS A 183 8.56 -7.14 6.38
CA HIS A 183 9.33 -7.99 5.46
C HIS A 183 9.27 -9.47 5.86
N GLN A 184 9.36 -9.76 7.16
CA GLN A 184 9.30 -11.14 7.65
C GLN A 184 7.93 -11.77 7.38
N THR A 185 6.83 -11.07 7.69
CA THR A 185 5.48 -11.61 7.49
C THR A 185 5.19 -11.82 6.00
N PHE A 186 5.56 -10.88 5.13
CA PHE A 186 5.39 -11.08 3.69
C PHE A 186 6.28 -12.19 3.15
N HIS A 187 7.51 -12.34 3.63
CA HIS A 187 8.37 -13.47 3.30
C HIS A 187 7.71 -14.81 3.63
N HIS A 188 7.16 -14.95 4.84
CA HIS A 188 6.48 -16.16 5.28
C HIS A 188 5.21 -16.43 4.45
N ALA A 189 4.44 -15.39 4.12
CA ALA A 189 3.26 -15.50 3.29
C ALA A 189 3.61 -16.03 1.89
N PHE A 190 4.65 -15.46 1.26
CA PHE A 190 5.10 -15.92 -0.05
C PHE A 190 5.68 -17.32 -0.01
N GLN A 191 6.43 -17.70 1.03
CA GLN A 191 6.89 -19.08 1.19
C GLN A 191 5.73 -20.07 1.30
N ALA A 192 4.68 -19.73 2.05
CA ALA A 192 3.49 -20.56 2.16
C ALA A 192 2.80 -20.72 0.79
N CYS A 193 2.65 -19.64 0.02
CA CYS A 193 2.10 -19.73 -1.34
C CYS A 193 2.98 -20.58 -2.28
N ALA A 194 4.31 -20.45 -2.19
CA ALA A 194 5.26 -21.20 -3.04
C ALA A 194 5.14 -22.71 -2.83
N GLN A 195 5.04 -23.15 -1.58
CA GLN A 195 4.98 -24.56 -1.21
C GLN A 195 3.71 -25.25 -1.72
N HIS A 196 2.67 -24.48 -2.04
CA HIS A 196 1.38 -24.97 -2.51
C HIS A 196 1.15 -24.72 -4.01
N GLU A 197 2.22 -24.43 -4.78
CA GLU A 197 2.17 -24.07 -6.21
C GLU A 197 1.24 -22.87 -6.50
N GLY A 198 0.93 -22.08 -5.47
CA GLY A 198 0.12 -20.88 -5.57
C GLY A 198 0.83 -19.84 -6.43
N ARG A 199 0.09 -19.22 -7.34
CA ARG A 199 0.58 -18.11 -8.15
C ARG A 199 -0.03 -16.83 -7.64
N LEU A 200 0.81 -15.87 -7.27
CA LEU A 200 0.32 -14.53 -6.98
C LEU A 200 -0.33 -13.93 -8.24
N GLN A 201 -1.41 -13.20 -8.01
CA GLN A 201 -2.07 -12.44 -9.06
C GLN A 201 -1.22 -11.27 -9.56
N GLN A 202 -1.60 -10.74 -10.71
CA GLN A 202 -1.07 -9.47 -11.19
C GLN A 202 -1.42 -8.35 -10.20
N ASN A 203 -0.57 -7.33 -10.13
CA ASN A 203 -0.61 -6.17 -9.23
C ASN A 203 -0.09 -6.37 -7.80
N PHE A 204 0.27 -7.58 -7.38
CA PHE A 204 0.90 -7.80 -6.07
C PHE A 204 2.23 -7.05 -5.89
N ILE A 205 3.04 -6.89 -6.96
CA ILE A 205 4.28 -6.09 -6.87
C ILE A 205 3.94 -4.63 -6.60
N SER A 206 2.95 -4.12 -7.32
CA SER A 206 2.52 -2.72 -7.21
C SER A 206 1.96 -2.43 -5.82
N LEU A 207 1.16 -3.34 -5.26
CA LEU A 207 0.68 -3.26 -3.88
C LEU A 207 1.82 -3.34 -2.86
N GLY A 208 2.75 -4.29 -3.04
CA GLY A 208 3.92 -4.43 -2.18
C GLY A 208 4.82 -3.19 -2.20
N LEU A 209 4.99 -2.56 -3.36
CA LEU A 209 5.72 -1.30 -3.49
C LEU A 209 5.03 -0.17 -2.74
N MET A 210 3.71 -0.02 -2.90
CA MET A 210 2.93 1.01 -2.20
C MET A 210 3.01 0.84 -0.68
N LEU A 211 2.89 -0.41 -0.19
CA LEU A 211 3.06 -0.73 1.23
C LEU A 211 4.49 -0.50 1.71
N GLY A 212 5.51 -0.84 0.92
CA GLY A 212 6.90 -0.57 1.24
C GLY A 212 7.17 0.93 1.42
N CYS A 213 6.66 1.77 0.51
CA CYS A 213 6.71 3.22 0.63
C CYS A 213 5.99 3.72 1.89
N LEU A 214 4.81 3.16 2.19
CA LEU A 214 4.05 3.51 3.39
C LEU A 214 4.84 3.19 4.67
N TYR A 215 5.41 1.99 4.79
CA TYR A 215 6.21 1.63 5.97
C TYR A 215 7.50 2.45 6.08
N ALA A 216 8.16 2.74 4.97
CA ALA A 216 9.31 3.65 4.94
C ALA A 216 8.95 5.06 5.43
N HIS A 217 7.69 5.47 5.27
CA HIS A 217 7.19 6.73 5.79
C HIS A 217 6.87 6.65 7.29
N LEU A 218 6.11 5.64 7.71
CA LEU A 218 5.49 5.61 9.04
C LEU A 218 6.44 5.10 10.13
N GLU A 219 7.37 4.19 9.84
CA GLU A 219 8.31 3.65 10.83
C GLU A 219 9.19 4.75 11.47
N PRO A 220 9.82 5.67 10.70
CA PRO A 220 10.64 6.75 11.28
C PRO A 220 9.86 7.73 12.18
N LEU A 221 8.53 7.77 12.10
CA LEU A 221 7.72 8.60 13.00
C LEU A 221 7.80 8.09 14.44
N ASP A 222 8.03 6.79 14.63
CA ASP A 222 8.09 6.09 15.93
C ASP A 222 6.87 6.40 16.83
N LEU A 223 5.69 6.44 16.21
CA LEU A 223 4.41 6.74 16.86
C LEU A 223 3.41 5.61 16.63
N ALA A 224 2.53 5.40 17.61
CA ALA A 224 1.37 4.52 17.45
C ALA A 224 0.25 5.27 16.69
N LEU A 225 -0.21 4.67 15.59
CA LEU A 225 -1.24 5.23 14.70
C LEU A 225 -2.51 4.38 14.73
N ASP A 226 -3.65 4.98 14.39
CA ASP A 226 -4.95 4.33 14.38
C ASP A 226 -5.29 3.88 12.95
N VAL A 227 -4.88 2.65 12.62
CA VAL A 227 -5.05 2.10 11.27
C VAL A 227 -6.53 1.81 11.00
N ARG A 228 -7.27 1.36 12.01
CA ARG A 228 -8.71 1.12 11.90
C ARG A 228 -9.48 2.40 11.60
N ALA A 229 -9.19 3.50 12.29
CA ALA A 229 -9.84 4.78 12.01
C ALA A 229 -9.56 5.28 10.58
N ALA A 230 -8.35 5.07 10.05
CA ALA A 230 -8.04 5.40 8.67
C ALA A 230 -8.84 4.56 7.67
N HIS A 231 -8.94 3.25 7.91
CA HIS A 231 -9.78 2.33 7.13
C HIS A 231 -11.26 2.75 7.16
N ASP A 232 -11.82 2.96 8.36
CA ASP A 232 -13.24 3.26 8.55
C ASP A 232 -13.62 4.58 7.88
N THR A 233 -12.74 5.58 7.95
CA THR A 233 -12.90 6.87 7.26
C THR A 233 -12.96 6.68 5.74
N ALA A 234 -12.00 5.97 5.17
CA ALA A 234 -11.95 5.73 3.73
C ALA A 234 -13.14 4.90 3.23
N LEU A 235 -13.59 3.92 4.01
CA LEU A 235 -14.75 3.11 3.70
C LEU A 235 -16.03 3.97 3.66
N ALA A 236 -16.21 4.86 4.63
CA ALA A 236 -17.34 5.79 4.67
C ALA A 236 -17.35 6.75 3.45
N THR A 237 -16.19 7.21 3.00
CA THR A 237 -16.09 8.05 1.79
C THR A 237 -16.40 7.28 0.50
N ALA A 238 -16.11 5.97 0.47
CA ALA A 238 -16.33 5.13 -0.72
C ALA A 238 -17.76 4.59 -0.87
N MET A 239 -18.55 4.59 0.20
CA MET A 239 -19.93 4.08 0.23
C MET A 239 -20.93 5.21 0.56
N PRO A 240 -21.22 6.12 -0.38
CA PRO A 240 -22.20 7.20 -0.17
C PRO A 240 -23.64 6.69 -0.03
#